data_AF-A0A180FMH4-F1
#
_entry.id   AF-A0A180FMH4-F1
#
_cell.length_a   1.000
_cell.length_b   1.000
_cell.length_c   1.000
_cell.angle_alpha   90.00
_cell.angle_beta   90.00
_cell.angle_gamma   90.00
#
_symmetry.space_group_name_H-M   'P 1'
#
loop_
_entity.id
_entity.type
_entity.pdbx_description
1 polymer ?
#
loop_
_entity_poly.entity_id
_entity_poly.type
_entity_poly.pdbx_seq_one_letter_code
_entity_poly.pdbx_strand_id
1 'polypeptide(L)'
;MKFRAFIRAKLLFNPGMTDSMRIEFDLPVRRPNSLAPVPATAPFVHVAAGDRFAHILTFRTEENGRRNKPHGVRGIRLYRKFNQAPQHNSDLDFFGEFTRSKITINYTFDDSGKTAFYVARWVNTKGEAGPWSNIVSKSIS
;
A
#
# COMPACT_ATOMS: atom_id res chain seq x y z
N MET A 1 22.24 39.89 -14.81
CA MET A 1 21.63 38.95 -13.84
C MET A 1 20.12 38.89 -14.13
N LYS A 2 19.57 37.73 -14.53
CA LYS A 2 18.16 37.64 -14.98
C LYS A 2 17.23 37.68 -13.77
N PHE A 3 16.37 38.69 -13.69
CA PHE A 3 15.40 38.93 -12.60
C PHE A 3 14.61 37.69 -12.17
N ARG A 4 14.22 36.83 -13.13
CA ARG A 4 13.57 35.53 -12.88
C ARG A 4 14.39 34.55 -12.02
N ALA A 5 15.71 34.54 -12.15
CA ALA A 5 16.60 33.68 -11.36
C ALA A 5 16.71 34.16 -9.90
N PHE A 6 16.71 35.49 -9.69
CA PHE A 6 16.71 36.09 -8.37
C PHE A 6 15.42 35.79 -7.59
N ILE A 7 14.25 35.94 -8.24
CA ILE A 7 12.94 35.63 -7.65
C ILE A 7 12.87 34.16 -7.22
N ARG A 8 13.31 33.23 -8.08
CA ARG A 8 13.30 31.79 -7.74
C ARG A 8 14.22 31.45 -6.57
N ALA A 9 15.39 32.07 -6.49
CA ALA A 9 16.39 31.75 -5.47
C ALA A 9 16.12 32.40 -4.10
N LYS A 10 15.51 33.59 -4.06
CA LYS A 10 15.41 34.39 -2.83
C LYS A 10 13.99 34.58 -2.28
N LEU A 11 12.94 34.53 -3.11
CA LEU A 11 11.56 34.75 -2.68
C LEU A 11 10.77 33.44 -2.47
N LEU A 12 10.94 32.44 -3.33
CA LEU A 12 10.15 31.21 -3.25
C LEU A 12 10.47 30.33 -2.03
N PHE A 13 11.72 30.33 -1.56
CA PHE A 13 12.18 29.51 -0.43
C PHE A 13 12.33 30.28 0.89
N ASN A 14 11.96 31.57 0.92
CA ASN A 14 12.02 32.38 2.13
C ASN A 14 10.97 31.89 3.16
N PRO A 15 11.37 31.49 4.39
CA PRO A 15 10.45 31.07 5.43
C PRO A 15 9.50 32.17 5.91
N GLY A 16 9.85 33.45 5.75
CA GLY A 16 8.98 34.58 6.07
C GLY A 16 7.90 34.88 5.03
N MET A 17 7.88 34.17 3.91
CA MET A 17 6.95 34.42 2.81
C MET A 17 5.68 33.56 2.97
N THR A 18 4.59 34.18 3.41
CA THR A 18 3.26 33.55 3.57
C THR A 18 2.55 33.38 2.24
N ASP A 19 1.54 32.51 2.17
CA ASP A 19 0.77 32.30 0.94
C ASP A 19 -0.08 33.53 0.57
N SER A 20 -0.56 34.30 1.54
CA SER A 20 -1.25 35.58 1.31
C SER A 20 -0.36 36.59 0.60
N MET A 21 0.90 36.72 1.04
CA MET A 21 1.87 37.57 0.35
C MET A 21 2.16 37.04 -1.06
N ARG A 22 2.23 35.71 -1.26
CA ARG A 22 2.43 35.15 -2.62
C ARG A 22 1.30 35.56 -3.56
N ILE A 23 0.06 35.55 -3.10
CA ILE A 23 -1.11 36.00 -3.87
C ILE A 23 -1.01 37.50 -4.19
N GLU A 24 -0.65 38.32 -3.21
CA GLU A 24 -0.50 39.77 -3.38
C GLU A 24 0.56 40.15 -4.41
N PHE A 25 1.68 39.42 -4.46
CA PHE A 25 2.76 39.66 -5.42
C PHE A 25 2.63 38.88 -6.74
N ASP A 26 1.47 38.28 -7.02
CA ASP A 26 1.21 37.45 -8.22
C ASP A 26 2.26 36.32 -8.40
N LEU A 27 2.71 35.76 -7.27
CA LEU A 27 3.67 34.66 -7.22
C LEU A 27 2.95 33.30 -7.15
N PRO A 28 3.58 32.23 -7.67
CA PRO A 28 3.02 30.88 -7.53
C PRO A 28 2.85 30.49 -6.07
N VAL A 29 1.59 30.25 -5.67
CA VAL A 29 1.26 29.71 -4.35
C VAL A 29 1.70 28.25 -4.27
N ARG A 30 2.29 27.87 -3.14
CA ARG A 30 2.65 26.48 -2.91
C ARG A 30 1.37 25.67 -2.81
N ARG A 31 1.15 24.76 -3.75
CA ARG A 31 0.09 23.76 -3.57
C ARG A 31 0.51 22.84 -2.43
N PRO A 32 -0.31 22.64 -1.38
CA PRO A 32 -0.06 21.56 -0.46
C PRO A 32 -0.03 20.26 -1.26
N ASN A 33 0.84 19.32 -0.88
CA ASN A 33 0.78 17.98 -1.45
C ASN A 33 -0.63 17.44 -1.22
N SER A 34 -1.44 17.33 -2.29
CA SER A 34 -2.79 16.78 -2.19
C SER A 34 -2.67 15.36 -1.64
N LEU A 35 -3.27 15.14 -0.49
CA LEU A 35 -3.15 13.89 0.24
C LEU A 35 -3.95 12.81 -0.52
N ALA A 36 -3.35 11.65 -0.73
CA ALA A 36 -4.09 10.52 -1.28
C ALA A 36 -5.20 10.13 -0.28
N PRO A 37 -6.47 10.03 -0.73
CA PRO A 37 -7.56 9.63 0.15
C PRO A 37 -7.35 8.21 0.69
N VAL A 38 -8.05 7.87 1.76
CA VAL A 38 -8.10 6.49 2.26
C VAL A 38 -8.65 5.59 1.14
N PRO A 39 -8.04 4.43 0.87
CA PRO A 39 -8.53 3.54 -0.17
C PRO A 39 -9.95 3.06 0.15
N ALA A 40 -10.90 3.33 -0.74
CA ALA A 40 -12.30 2.92 -0.58
C ALA A 40 -12.56 1.45 -0.98
N THR A 41 -11.65 0.86 -1.76
CA THR A 41 -11.77 -0.53 -2.24
C THR A 41 -10.90 -1.47 -1.42
N ALA A 42 -11.25 -2.75 -1.41
CA ALA A 42 -10.43 -3.81 -0.85
C ALA A 42 -9.55 -4.43 -1.95
N PRO A 43 -8.40 -5.03 -1.61
CA PRO A 43 -7.73 -5.94 -2.52
C PRO A 43 -8.54 -7.23 -2.66
N PHE A 44 -8.57 -7.79 -3.85
CA PHE A 44 -8.87 -9.20 -4.07
C PHE A 44 -7.55 -9.96 -4.12
N VAL A 45 -7.36 -10.86 -3.15
CA VAL A 45 -6.14 -11.66 -2.96
C VAL A 45 -6.32 -13.00 -3.66
N HIS A 46 -5.30 -13.40 -4.40
CA HIS A 46 -5.15 -14.73 -4.97
C HIS A 46 -3.87 -15.36 -4.44
N VAL A 47 -3.93 -16.64 -4.07
CA VAL A 47 -2.77 -17.41 -3.60
C VAL A 47 -2.55 -18.63 -4.50
N ALA A 48 -1.33 -18.77 -5.00
CA ALA A 48 -0.88 -19.95 -5.73
C ALA A 48 0.27 -20.62 -4.97
N ALA A 49 0.42 -21.93 -5.15
CA ALA A 49 1.66 -22.60 -4.78
C ALA A 49 2.78 -22.12 -5.71
N GLY A 50 3.93 -21.79 -5.15
CA GLY A 50 5.16 -21.58 -5.89
C GLY A 50 5.97 -22.87 -5.97
N ASP A 51 7.28 -22.73 -6.08
CA ASP A 51 8.21 -23.83 -5.87
C ASP A 51 8.16 -24.31 -4.40
N ARG A 52 9.12 -25.16 -4.02
CA ARG A 52 9.17 -25.80 -2.70
C ARG A 52 8.99 -24.80 -1.55
N PHE A 53 7.95 -25.03 -0.73
CA PHE A 53 7.65 -24.21 0.43
C PHE A 53 7.46 -22.73 0.10
N ALA A 54 6.90 -22.41 -1.07
CA ALA A 54 6.64 -21.03 -1.47
C ALA A 54 5.16 -20.81 -1.77
N HIS A 55 4.62 -19.68 -1.32
CA HIS A 55 3.33 -19.18 -1.76
C HIS A 55 3.50 -17.91 -2.57
N ILE A 56 2.80 -17.82 -3.69
CA ILE A 56 2.79 -16.64 -4.55
C ILE A 56 1.45 -15.95 -4.38
N LEU A 57 1.47 -14.76 -3.77
CA LEU A 57 0.30 -13.93 -3.61
C LEU A 57 0.25 -12.89 -4.72
N THR A 58 -0.93 -12.74 -5.33
CA THR A 58 -1.22 -11.66 -6.28
C THR A 58 -2.44 -10.87 -5.84
N PHE A 59 -2.37 -9.56 -6.05
CA PHE A 59 -3.37 -8.61 -5.57
C PHE A 59 -3.96 -7.84 -6.74
N ARG A 60 -5.28 -7.73 -6.75
CA ARG A 60 -6.08 -7.06 -7.78
C ARG A 60 -7.14 -6.21 -7.10
N THR A 61 -7.74 -5.24 -7.80
CA THR A 61 -8.88 -4.49 -7.25
C THR A 61 -10.17 -5.31 -7.29
N GLU A 62 -10.27 -6.21 -8.26
CA GLU A 62 -11.43 -7.06 -8.53
C GLU A 62 -10.95 -8.49 -8.80
N GLU A 63 -11.81 -9.49 -8.56
CA GLU A 63 -11.47 -10.91 -8.67
C GLU A 63 -10.78 -11.27 -9.99
N ASN A 64 -11.41 -10.87 -11.11
CA ASN A 64 -10.93 -11.13 -12.47
C ASN A 64 -10.23 -9.91 -13.11
N GLY A 65 -9.88 -8.90 -12.31
CA GLY A 65 -9.30 -7.65 -12.80
C GLY A 65 -7.81 -7.74 -13.16
N ARG A 66 -7.25 -6.65 -13.69
CA ARG A 66 -5.79 -6.54 -13.90
C ARG A 66 -5.06 -6.51 -12.55
N ARG A 67 -3.81 -6.98 -12.53
CA ARG A 67 -2.91 -6.91 -11.37
C ARG A 67 -2.38 -5.49 -11.15
N ASN A 68 -3.29 -4.59 -10.80
CA ASN A 68 -3.03 -3.17 -10.58
C ASN A 68 -3.53 -2.76 -9.21
N LYS A 69 -2.81 -1.81 -8.61
CA LYS A 69 -3.32 -1.09 -7.44
C LYS A 69 -4.26 0.01 -7.90
N PRO A 70 -5.31 0.34 -7.12
CA PRO A 70 -6.10 1.54 -7.36
C PRO A 70 -5.24 2.82 -7.31
N HIS A 71 -5.73 3.88 -7.94
CA HIS A 71 -5.08 5.19 -7.86
C HIS A 71 -5.04 5.70 -6.41
N GLY A 72 -3.91 6.30 -5.99
CA GLY A 72 -3.72 6.78 -4.62
C GLY A 72 -3.28 5.72 -3.60
N VAL A 73 -3.26 4.43 -3.97
CA VAL A 73 -2.75 3.36 -3.11
C VAL A 73 -1.23 3.27 -3.20
N ARG A 74 -0.55 3.43 -2.06
CA ARG A 74 0.90 3.20 -1.92
C ARG A 74 1.21 1.71 -1.88
N GLY A 75 0.48 0.98 -1.03
CA GLY A 75 0.96 -0.29 -0.50
C GLY A 75 -0.14 -1.31 -0.22
N ILE A 76 0.31 -2.46 0.25
CA ILE A 76 -0.51 -3.57 0.71
C ILE A 76 -0.03 -3.92 2.10
N ARG A 77 -0.91 -3.90 3.10
CA ARG A 77 -0.62 -4.55 4.38
C ARG A 77 -1.17 -5.96 4.34
N LEU A 78 -0.29 -6.92 4.56
CA LEU A 78 -0.60 -8.34 4.55
C LEU A 78 -0.60 -8.87 5.98
N TYR A 79 -1.60 -9.70 6.26
CA TYR A 79 -1.80 -10.39 7.52
C TYR A 79 -1.88 -11.89 7.28
N ARG A 80 -1.49 -12.66 8.28
CA ARG A 80 -1.40 -14.12 8.18
C ARG A 80 -1.79 -14.79 9.49
N LYS A 81 -2.41 -15.97 9.39
CA LYS A 81 -2.58 -16.92 10.49
C LYS A 81 -2.30 -18.33 10.00
N PHE A 82 -1.80 -19.22 10.87
CA PHE A 82 -1.57 -20.62 10.53
C PHE A 82 -2.66 -21.53 11.09
N ASN A 83 -2.95 -22.61 10.36
CA ASN A 83 -3.75 -23.79 10.70
C ASN A 83 -5.24 -23.56 10.96
N GLN A 84 -5.63 -22.42 11.49
CA GLN A 84 -7.01 -22.09 11.80
C GLN A 84 -7.49 -20.91 10.96
N ALA A 85 -8.64 -21.08 10.31
CA ALA A 85 -9.30 -19.99 9.61
C ALA A 85 -9.65 -18.85 10.59
N PRO A 86 -9.32 -17.59 10.27
CA PRO A 86 -9.65 -16.46 11.12
C PRO A 86 -11.18 -16.28 11.18
N GLN A 87 -11.72 -16.05 12.38
CA GLN A 87 -13.13 -15.68 12.56
C GLN A 87 -13.27 -14.15 12.61
N HIS A 88 -12.26 -13.49 13.17
CA HIS A 88 -12.17 -12.04 13.24
C HIS A 88 -10.86 -11.55 12.65
N ASN A 89 -10.86 -10.31 12.13
CA ASN A 89 -9.64 -9.70 11.61
C ASN A 89 -8.55 -9.50 12.68
N SER A 90 -8.94 -9.47 13.96
CA SER A 90 -8.02 -9.44 15.12
C SER A 90 -7.26 -10.74 15.34
N ASP A 91 -7.72 -11.85 14.77
CA ASP A 91 -7.07 -13.16 14.91
C ASP A 91 -5.81 -13.28 14.03
N LEU A 92 -5.62 -12.34 13.11
CA LEU A 92 -4.55 -12.37 12.13
C LEU A 92 -3.33 -11.60 12.61
N ASP A 93 -2.16 -12.21 12.46
CA ASP A 93 -0.89 -11.57 12.75
C ASP A 93 -0.46 -10.68 11.58
N PHE A 94 0.08 -9.51 11.90
CA PHE A 94 0.67 -8.65 10.87
C PHE A 94 1.92 -9.33 10.27
N PHE A 95 1.90 -9.56 8.96
CA PHE A 95 3.03 -10.17 8.26
C PHE A 95 3.99 -9.13 7.68
N GLY A 96 3.46 -8.08 7.05
CA GLY A 96 4.31 -7.03 6.47
C GLY A 96 3.57 -6.09 5.54
N GLU A 97 4.29 -5.06 5.08
CA GLU A 97 3.79 -4.10 4.09
C GLU A 97 4.60 -4.16 2.79
N PHE A 98 3.90 -4.16 1.66
CA PHE A 98 4.49 -4.38 0.34
C PHE A 98 4.06 -3.34 -0.69
N THR A 99 5.00 -2.89 -1.50
CA THR A 99 4.75 -1.95 -2.60
C THR A 99 4.45 -2.66 -3.92
N ARG A 100 4.66 -3.97 -4.02
CA ARG A 100 4.39 -4.76 -5.23
C ARG A 100 3.06 -5.50 -5.13
N SER A 101 2.39 -5.71 -6.27
CA SER A 101 1.13 -6.46 -6.37
C SER A 101 1.32 -7.97 -6.64
N LYS A 102 2.57 -8.44 -6.63
CA LYS A 102 2.96 -9.86 -6.61
C LYS A 102 4.04 -10.03 -5.54
N ILE A 103 3.84 -10.98 -4.64
CA ILE A 103 4.74 -11.27 -3.52
C ILE A 103 4.96 -12.78 -3.48
N THR A 104 6.20 -13.20 -3.25
CA THR A 104 6.52 -14.59 -2.92
C THR A 104 6.84 -14.66 -1.43
N ILE A 105 6.18 -15.58 -0.73
CA ILE A 105 6.42 -15.87 0.68
C ILE A 105 7.05 -17.26 0.73
N ASN A 106 8.30 -17.31 1.19
CA ASN A 106 9.01 -18.57 1.39
C ASN A 106 8.80 -19.06 2.83
N TYR A 107 8.75 -20.36 2.97
CA TYR A 107 8.57 -21.11 4.20
C TYR A 107 9.74 -22.07 4.41
N THR A 108 9.89 -22.52 5.64
CA THR A 108 10.88 -23.55 5.99
C THR A 108 10.22 -24.92 6.08
N PHE A 109 11.05 -25.96 6.19
CA PHE A 109 10.58 -27.32 6.39
C PHE A 109 9.70 -27.46 7.65
N ASP A 110 9.96 -26.68 8.70
CA ASP A 110 9.18 -26.69 9.95
C ASP A 110 7.74 -26.16 9.79
N ASP A 111 7.46 -25.50 8.66
CA ASP A 111 6.14 -25.04 8.29
C ASP A 111 5.41 -26.01 7.34
N SER A 112 6.07 -27.08 6.92
CA SER A 112 5.49 -28.10 6.04
C SER A 112 4.22 -28.70 6.66
N GLY A 113 3.17 -28.83 5.86
CA GLY A 113 1.87 -29.36 6.29
C GLY A 113 1.00 -28.34 7.04
N LYS A 114 1.51 -27.16 7.41
CA LYS A 114 0.67 -26.08 7.93
C LYS A 114 -0.15 -25.44 6.79
N THR A 115 -1.31 -24.90 7.15
CA THR A 115 -2.11 -24.09 6.22
C THR A 115 -1.97 -22.62 6.58
N ALA A 116 -1.51 -21.81 5.64
CA ALA A 116 -1.43 -20.36 5.82
C ALA A 116 -2.72 -19.71 5.30
N PHE A 117 -3.35 -18.90 6.15
CA PHE A 117 -4.47 -18.03 5.82
C PHE A 117 -3.96 -16.61 5.65
N TYR A 118 -4.44 -15.90 4.64
CA TYR A 118 -4.03 -14.54 4.33
C TYR A 118 -5.21 -13.61 4.14
N VAL A 119 -5.05 -12.40 4.64
CA VAL A 119 -5.94 -11.26 4.38
C VAL A 119 -5.08 -10.02 4.19
N ALA A 120 -5.49 -9.13 3.30
CA ALA A 120 -4.76 -7.92 2.99
C ALA A 120 -5.68 -6.69 2.97
N ARG A 121 -5.04 -5.53 2.98
CA ARG A 121 -5.70 -4.23 2.81
C ARG A 121 -4.81 -3.27 2.04
N TRP A 122 -5.43 -2.43 1.21
CA TRP A 122 -4.72 -1.32 0.56
C TRP A 122 -4.33 -0.27 1.60
N VAL A 123 -3.21 0.40 1.39
CA VAL A 123 -2.80 1.55 2.21
C VAL A 123 -2.40 2.73 1.34
N ASN A 124 -2.78 3.94 1.75
CA ASN A 124 -2.39 5.18 1.07
C ASN A 124 -0.98 5.64 1.48
N THR A 125 -0.54 6.79 0.98
CA THR A 125 0.78 7.35 1.28
C THR A 125 0.98 7.72 2.75
N LYS A 126 -0.10 7.97 3.50
CA LYS A 126 -0.08 8.19 4.95
C LYS A 126 -0.04 6.90 5.78
N GLY A 127 -0.25 5.74 5.15
CA GLY A 127 -0.38 4.48 5.87
C GLY A 127 -1.76 4.27 6.49
N GLU A 128 -2.77 5.02 6.06
CA GLU A 128 -4.16 4.75 6.39
C GLU A 128 -4.65 3.56 5.56
N ALA A 129 -5.34 2.64 6.20
CA ALA A 129 -5.75 1.38 5.59
C ALA A 129 -7.21 1.43 5.12
N GLY A 130 -7.46 0.88 3.94
CA GLY A 130 -8.80 0.63 3.42
C GLY A 130 -9.46 -0.62 4.03
N PRO A 131 -10.59 -1.06 3.44
CA PRO A 131 -11.29 -2.27 3.87
C PRO A 131 -10.47 -3.55 3.67
N TRP A 132 -10.87 -4.60 4.39
CA TRP A 132 -10.25 -5.92 4.36
C TRP A 132 -10.62 -6.70 3.09
N SER A 133 -9.69 -7.52 2.59
CA SER A 133 -9.88 -8.40 1.45
C SER A 133 -10.74 -9.64 1.76
N ASN A 134 -10.97 -10.44 0.72
CA ASN A 134 -11.30 -11.85 0.87
C ASN A 134 -10.22 -12.60 1.70
N ILE A 135 -10.63 -13.66 2.38
CA ILE A 135 -9.73 -14.61 3.05
C ILE A 135 -9.33 -15.67 2.03
N VAL A 136 -8.02 -15.90 1.89
CA VAL A 136 -7.50 -17.01 1.09
C VAL A 136 -6.60 -17.90 1.91
N SER A 137 -6.53 -19.18 1.56
CA SER A 137 -5.68 -20.13 2.25
C SER A 137 -4.90 -21.01 1.28
N LYS A 138 -3.75 -21.49 1.74
CA LYS A 138 -2.95 -22.48 1.00
C LYS A 138 -2.12 -23.31 1.98
N SER A 139 -2.07 -24.61 1.74
CA SER A 139 -1.21 -25.54 2.47
C SER A 139 0.22 -25.41 1.98
N ILE A 140 1.16 -25.46 2.92
CA ILE A 140 2.60 -25.33 2.66
C ILE A 140 3.15 -26.70 2.30
N SER A 141 3.63 -26.84 1.07
CA SER A 141 4.22 -28.05 0.49
C SER A 141 5.33 -27.71 -0.49
#